data_AF-A0A534A314-F1
#
_entry.id   AF-A0A534A314-F1
#
_cell.length_a   1.000
_cell.length_b   1.000
_cell.length_c   1.000
_cell.angle_alpha   90.00
_cell.angle_beta   90.00
_cell.angle_gamma   90.00
#
_symmetry.space_group_name_H-M   'P 1'
#
loop_
_entity.id
_entity.type
_entity.pdbx_description
1 polymer ?
#
loop_
_entity_poly.entity_id
_entity_poly.type
_entity_poly.pdbx_seq_one_letter_code
_entity_poly.pdbx_strand_id
1 'polypeptide(L)'
;MISLAETAILLAAAVVAVSLFRFARLSSILGYLAAGLAIGPWGLNLIGDIDRIMQVSEFGIVLLLFIIGLELQPTRLWVMRRLVFGLGAAQVALCAVLLGAGAWALGEPPVAAAVIGFGLSRGGHRWRAAVVAAGAARRGARAGG
;
A
#
# COMPACT_ATOMS: atom_id res chain seq x y z
N MET A 1 -9.75 0.56 -42.11
CA MET A 1 -8.43 0.07 -41.63
C MET A 1 -7.83 1.20 -40.83
N ILE A 2 -7.54 1.00 -39.55
CA ILE A 2 -7.02 2.08 -38.69
C ILE A 2 -5.58 2.36 -39.12
N SER A 3 -5.26 3.64 -39.34
CA SER A 3 -3.95 4.06 -39.86
C SER A 3 -2.87 3.90 -38.79
N LEU A 4 -1.65 3.49 -39.16
CA LEU A 4 -0.51 3.44 -38.22
C LEU A 4 -0.27 4.79 -37.53
N ALA A 5 -0.58 5.89 -38.22
CA ALA A 5 -0.54 7.24 -37.67
C ALA A 5 -1.54 7.44 -36.52
N GLU A 6 -2.78 6.95 -36.65
CA GLU A 6 -3.80 7.04 -35.59
C GLU A 6 -3.39 6.20 -34.36
N THR A 7 -2.80 5.03 -34.59
CA THR A 7 -2.31 4.18 -33.50
C THR A 7 -1.13 4.85 -32.77
N ALA A 8 -0.22 5.49 -33.50
CA ALA A 8 0.91 6.22 -32.93
C ALA A 8 0.46 7.46 -32.14
N ILE A 9 -0.56 8.18 -32.62
CA ILE A 9 -1.12 9.36 -31.93
C ILE A 9 -1.82 8.94 -30.64
N LEU A 10 -2.59 7.84 -30.66
CA LEU A 10 -3.25 7.31 -29.47
C LEU A 10 -2.25 6.83 -28.41
N LEU A 11 -1.19 6.13 -28.83
CA LEU A 11 -0.12 5.71 -27.91
C LEU A 11 0.65 6.90 -27.35
N ALA A 12 0.95 7.91 -28.17
CA ALA A 12 1.62 9.13 -27.73
C ALA A 12 0.75 9.93 -26.74
N ALA A 13 -0.55 10.09 -27.02
CA ALA A 13 -1.49 10.76 -26.13
C ALA A 13 -1.62 10.03 -24.79
N ALA A 14 -1.69 8.70 -24.81
CA ALA A 14 -1.73 7.88 -23.59
C ALA A 14 -0.45 8.04 -22.76
N VAL A 15 0.73 8.01 -23.38
CA VAL A 15 2.01 8.19 -22.69
C VAL A 15 2.12 9.59 -22.08
N VAL A 16 1.70 10.63 -22.79
CA VAL A 16 1.73 12.02 -22.30
C VAL A 16 0.74 12.21 -21.15
N ALA A 17 -0.49 11.71 -21.26
CA ALA A 17 -1.48 11.76 -20.19
C ALA A 17 -0.98 11.03 -18.93
N VAL A 18 -0.45 9.81 -19.07
CA VAL A 18 0.09 9.01 -17.97
C VAL A 18 1.29 9.71 -17.31
N SER A 19 2.18 10.30 -18.10
CA SER A 19 3.36 11.03 -17.59
C SER A 19 2.98 12.31 -16.83
N LEU A 20 1.95 13.02 -17.29
CA LEU A 20 1.43 14.22 -16.66
C LEU A 20 0.79 13.91 -15.29
N PHE A 21 0.03 12.82 -15.19
CA PHE A 21 -0.54 12.35 -13.93
C PHE A 21 0.51 11.81 -12.95
N ARG A 22 1.65 11.31 -13.45
CA ARG A 22 2.78 10.86 -12.62
C ARG A 22 3.52 12.01 -11.93
N PHE A 23 3.29 13.26 -12.36
CA PHE A 23 3.97 14.44 -11.82
C PHE A 23 3.44 14.89 -10.44
N ALA A 24 2.27 14.39 -9.99
CA ALA A 24 1.60 14.87 -8.79
C ALA A 24 2.18 14.40 -7.43
N ARG A 25 3.28 13.65 -7.41
CA ARG A 25 4.15 13.39 -6.22
C ARG A 25 3.47 12.90 -4.93
N LEU A 26 2.21 12.45 -4.97
CA LEU A 26 1.60 11.62 -3.94
C LEU A 26 2.22 10.23 -3.99
N SER A 27 2.18 9.50 -2.87
CA SER A 27 2.66 8.11 -2.74
C SER A 27 2.41 7.33 -4.05
N SER A 28 3.46 6.72 -4.61
CA SER A 28 3.42 6.11 -5.96
C SER A 28 2.19 5.21 -6.18
N ILE A 29 1.71 4.56 -5.12
CA ILE A 29 0.50 3.73 -5.09
C ILE A 29 -0.78 4.55 -5.26
N LEU A 30 -0.90 5.69 -4.56
CA LEU A 30 -2.03 6.63 -4.70
C LEU A 30 -2.09 7.23 -6.11
N GLY A 31 -0.94 7.50 -6.73
CA GLY A 31 -0.87 7.99 -8.11
C GLY A 31 -1.38 6.97 -9.13
N TYR A 32 -0.97 5.70 -9.00
CA TYR A 32 -1.50 4.62 -9.84
C TYR A 32 -3.01 4.41 -9.64
N LEU A 33 -3.49 4.48 -8.39
CA LEU A 33 -4.92 4.32 -8.08
C LEU A 33 -5.77 5.47 -8.67
N ALA A 34 -5.30 6.71 -8.54
CA ALA A 34 -5.98 7.88 -9.07
C ALA A 34 -6.01 7.89 -10.61
N ALA A 35 -4.90 7.50 -11.26
CA ALA A 35 -4.86 7.35 -12.71
C ALA A 35 -5.82 6.24 -13.19
N GLY A 36 -5.87 5.10 -12.49
CA GLY A 36 -6.83 4.03 -12.78
C GLY A 36 -8.29 4.46 -12.64
N LEU A 37 -8.60 5.28 -11.63
CA LEU A 37 -9.94 5.84 -11.42
C LEU A 37 -10.32 6.87 -12.50
N ALA A 38 -9.36 7.72 -12.89
CA ALA A 38 -9.56 8.76 -13.92
C ALA A 38 -9.70 8.16 -15.33
N ILE A 39 -9.01 7.05 -15.62
CA ILE A 39 -9.05 6.38 -16.93
C ILE A 39 -10.18 5.34 -17.00
N GLY A 40 -10.59 4.80 -15.83
CA GLY A 40 -11.62 3.79 -15.70
C GLY A 40 -13.05 4.29 -16.03
N PRO A 41 -14.06 3.41 -15.86
CA PRO A 41 -15.45 3.70 -16.23
C PRO A 41 -16.05 4.90 -15.48
N TRP A 42 -15.50 5.26 -14.31
CA TRP A 42 -15.93 6.40 -13.49
C TRP A 42 -15.29 7.74 -13.89
N GLY A 43 -14.28 7.75 -14.77
CA GLY A 43 -13.60 8.95 -15.25
C GLY A 43 -13.89 9.22 -16.73
N LEU A 44 -12.95 8.88 -17.60
CA LEU A 44 -13.04 9.11 -19.04
C LEU A 44 -13.82 8.02 -19.81
N ASN A 45 -14.23 6.93 -19.13
CA ASN A 45 -14.96 5.79 -19.70
C ASN A 45 -14.33 5.23 -20.99
N LEU A 46 -13.00 5.24 -21.05
CA LEU A 46 -12.24 4.77 -22.21
C LEU A 46 -12.19 3.23 -22.30
N ILE A 47 -12.48 2.54 -21.18
CA ILE A 47 -12.52 1.08 -21.08
C ILE A 47 -13.84 0.65 -20.42
N GLY A 48 -14.78 0.14 -21.21
CA GLY A 48 -16.12 -0.23 -20.76
C GLY A 48 -16.30 -1.70 -20.35
N ASP A 49 -15.39 -2.59 -20.74
CA ASP A 49 -15.48 -4.03 -20.42
C ASP A 49 -14.81 -4.35 -19.07
N ILE A 50 -15.53 -4.05 -17.98
CA ILE A 50 -15.11 -4.33 -16.60
C ILE A 50 -14.79 -5.83 -16.42
N ASP A 51 -15.57 -6.72 -17.03
CA ASP A 51 -15.39 -8.17 -16.95
C ASP A 51 -14.04 -8.63 -17.51
N ARG A 52 -13.60 -8.04 -18.64
CA ARG A 52 -12.30 -8.38 -19.24
C ARG A 52 -11.14 -7.84 -18.42
N ILE A 53 -11.27 -6.65 -17.85
CA ILE A 53 -10.25 -6.08 -16.96
C ILE A 53 -10.12 -6.92 -15.68
N MET A 54 -11.25 -7.37 -15.12
CA MET A 54 -11.26 -8.14 -13.87
C MET A 54 -10.56 -9.50 -14.03
N GLN A 55 -10.83 -10.20 -15.13
CA GLN A 55 -10.18 -11.48 -15.43
C GLN A 55 -8.65 -11.32 -15.59
N VAL A 56 -8.19 -10.30 -16.34
CA VAL A 56 -6.76 -10.00 -16.51
C VAL A 56 -6.11 -9.56 -15.18
N SER A 57 -6.82 -8.80 -14.36
CA SER A 57 -6.32 -8.33 -13.06
C SER A 57 -6.14 -9.47 -12.06
N GLU A 58 -7.03 -10.46 -12.07
CA GLU A 58 -6.91 -11.65 -11.23
C GLU A 58 -5.61 -12.41 -11.53
N PHE A 59 -5.32 -12.67 -12.81
CA PHE A 59 -4.04 -13.26 -13.21
C PHE A 59 -2.84 -12.38 -12.85
N GLY A 60 -2.95 -11.06 -13.00
CA GLY A 60 -1.90 -10.11 -12.64
C GLY A 60 -1.57 -10.10 -11.14
N ILE A 61 -2.58 -10.17 -10.27
CA ILE A 61 -2.40 -10.23 -8.81
C ILE A 61 -1.75 -11.56 -8.41
N VAL A 62 -2.13 -12.69 -9.02
CA VAL A 62 -1.48 -13.99 -8.78
C VAL A 62 0.00 -13.95 -9.16
N LEU A 63 0.33 -13.39 -10.33
CA LEU A 63 1.71 -13.24 -10.78
C LEU A 63 2.51 -12.31 -9.85
N LEU A 64 1.92 -11.19 -9.42
CA LEU A 64 2.55 -10.27 -8.48
C LEU A 64 2.81 -10.94 -7.13
N LEU A 65 1.84 -11.68 -6.59
CA LEU A 65 1.99 -12.40 -5.33
C LEU A 65 3.03 -13.53 -5.45
N PHE A 66 3.13 -14.16 -6.62
CA PHE A 66 4.17 -15.14 -6.92
C PHE A 66 5.56 -14.51 -6.93
N ILE A 67 5.75 -13.38 -7.63
CA ILE A 67 7.02 -12.65 -7.65
C ILE A 67 7.39 -12.17 -6.25
N ILE A 68 6.44 -11.60 -5.50
CA ILE A 68 6.65 -11.22 -4.09
C ILE A 68 7.06 -12.44 -3.25
N GLY A 69 6.46 -13.61 -3.50
CA GLY A 69 6.84 -14.87 -2.87
C GLY A 69 8.27 -15.32 -3.19
N LEU A 70 8.72 -15.15 -4.43
CA LEU A 70 10.08 -15.46 -4.87
C LEU A 70 11.13 -14.47 -4.33
N GLU A 71 10.75 -13.20 -4.19
CA GLU A 71 11.64 -12.14 -3.69
C GLU A 71 11.73 -12.12 -2.15
N LEU A 72 10.71 -12.67 -1.47
CA LEU A 72 10.72 -12.86 -0.03
C LEU A 72 11.69 -13.97 0.39
N GLN A 73 12.84 -13.57 0.95
CA GLN A 73 13.76 -14.50 1.60
C GLN A 73 13.20 -14.96 2.97
N PRO A 74 12.73 -16.21 3.13
CA PRO A 74 12.08 -16.67 4.36
C PRO A 74 13.03 -16.60 5.57
N THR A 75 14.33 -16.84 5.34
CA THR A 75 15.38 -16.79 6.37
C THR A 75 15.52 -15.38 6.97
N ARG A 76 15.40 -14.34 6.14
CA ARG A 76 15.49 -12.94 6.58
C ARG A 76 14.24 -12.54 7.38
N LEU A 77 13.08 -13.05 6.98
CA LEU A 77 11.82 -12.86 7.68
C LEU A 77 11.85 -13.51 9.08
N TRP A 78 12.45 -14.70 9.21
CA TRP A 78 12.56 -15.42 10.48
C TRP A 78 13.46 -14.72 11.50
N VAL A 79 14.55 -14.10 11.06
CA VAL A 79 15.43 -13.29 11.94
C VAL A 79 14.69 -12.02 12.41
N MET A 80 13.87 -11.42 11.54
CA MET A 80 13.12 -10.21 11.85
C MET A 80 11.77 -10.48 12.54
N ARG A 81 11.32 -11.73 12.66
CA ARG A 81 10.00 -12.08 13.22
C ARG A 81 9.75 -11.50 14.60
N ARG A 82 10.74 -11.51 15.50
CA ARG A 82 10.56 -10.95 16.86
C ARG A 82 10.44 -9.42 16.82
N LEU A 83 11.09 -8.76 15.86
CA LEU A 83 10.99 -7.32 15.67
C LEU A 83 9.63 -6.94 15.04
N VAL A 84 9.21 -7.68 14.00
CA VAL A 84 7.97 -7.43 13.26
C VAL A 84 6.74 -7.79 14.08
N PHE A 85 6.71 -8.97 14.70
CA PHE A 85 5.60 -9.39 15.53
C PHE A 85 5.62 -8.74 16.92
N GLY A 86 6.78 -8.40 17.48
CA GLY A 86 6.84 -7.73 18.79
C GLY A 86 6.44 -6.25 18.70
N LEU A 87 7.24 -5.45 17.99
CA LEU A 87 7.01 -4.00 17.91
C LEU A 87 5.84 -3.66 16.98
N GLY A 88 5.65 -4.42 15.89
CA GLY A 88 4.52 -4.21 14.99
C GLY A 88 3.19 -4.53 15.64
N ALA A 89 3.06 -5.65 16.36
CA ALA A 89 1.81 -5.97 17.04
C ALA A 89 1.53 -5.01 18.21
N ALA A 90 2.56 -4.61 18.97
CA ALA A 90 2.40 -3.61 20.04
C ALA A 90 1.93 -2.25 19.50
N GLN A 91 2.47 -1.82 18.35
CA GLN A 91 2.04 -0.58 17.69
C GLN A 91 0.60 -0.70 17.18
N VAL A 92 0.26 -1.81 16.51
CA VAL A 92 -1.09 -2.05 15.98
C VAL A 92 -2.10 -2.09 17.12
N ALA A 93 -1.80 -2.79 18.21
CA ALA A 93 -2.65 -2.84 19.39
C ALA A 93 -2.85 -1.44 20.00
N LEU A 94 -1.77 -0.66 20.16
CA LEU A 94 -1.86 0.70 20.70
C LEU A 94 -2.70 1.62 19.80
N CYS A 95 -2.47 1.59 18.49
CA CYS A 95 -3.25 2.40 17.55
C CYS A 95 -4.71 1.96 17.47
N ALA A 96 -4.99 0.65 17.50
CA ALA A 96 -6.35 0.13 17.48
C ALA A 96 -7.12 0.51 18.74
N VAL A 97 -6.48 0.49 19.91
CA VAL A 97 -7.08 0.93 21.17
C VAL A 97 -7.34 2.44 21.17
N LEU A 98 -6.36 3.26 20.74
CA LEU A 98 -6.54 4.71 20.72
C LEU A 98 -7.62 5.18 19.74
N LEU A 99 -7.62 4.62 18.52
CA LEU A 99 -8.61 4.96 17.50
C LEU A 99 -9.99 4.36 17.79
N GLY A 100 -10.03 3.14 18.34
CA GLY A 100 -11.27 2.50 18.78
C GLY A 100 -11.89 3.21 19.98
N ALA A 101 -11.09 3.66 20.95
CA ALA A 101 -11.57 4.47 22.07
C ALA A 101 -12.09 5.84 21.61
N GLY A 102 -11.45 6.45 20.62
CA GLY A 102 -11.94 7.66 19.96
C GLY A 102 -13.29 7.44 19.28
N ALA A 103 -13.43 6.37 18.49
CA ALA A 103 -14.69 6.03 17.82
C ALA A 103 -15.82 5.71 18.82
N TRP A 104 -15.50 5.02 19.92
CA TRP A 104 -16.45 4.76 21.00
C TRP A 104 -16.92 6.05 21.70
N ALA A 105 -16.01 7.00 21.92
CA ALA A 105 -16.35 8.32 22.46
C ALA A 105 -17.25 9.16 21.53
N LEU A 106 -17.26 8.86 20.23
CA LEU A 106 -18.19 9.46 19.25
C LEU A 106 -19.57 8.78 19.23
N GLY A 107 -19.81 7.76 20.05
CA GLY A 107 -21.11 7.09 20.19
C GLY A 107 -21.32 5.90 19.23
N GLU A 108 -20.27 5.45 18.53
CA GLU A 108 -20.35 4.30 17.64
C GLU A 108 -20.50 2.98 18.43
N PRO A 109 -21.28 2.02 17.91
CA PRO A 109 -21.42 0.71 18.54
C PRO A 109 -20.06 0.04 18.69
N PRO A 110 -19.82 -0.71 19.79
CA PRO A 110 -18.49 -1.22 20.15
C PRO A 110 -17.86 -2.11 19.07
N VAL A 111 -18.68 -2.78 18.26
CA VAL A 111 -18.22 -3.58 17.11
C VAL A 111 -17.70 -2.68 15.98
N ALA A 112 -18.39 -1.58 15.66
CA ALA A 112 -17.96 -0.63 14.63
C ALA A 112 -16.69 0.11 15.04
N ALA A 113 -16.62 0.56 16.31
CA ALA A 113 -15.43 1.19 16.87
C ALA A 113 -14.19 0.27 16.82
N ALA A 114 -14.36 -1.03 17.09
CA ALA A 114 -13.30 -2.01 16.96
C ALA A 114 -12.82 -2.19 15.51
N VAL A 115 -13.75 -2.25 14.55
CA VAL A 115 -13.42 -2.37 13.11
C VAL A 115 -12.69 -1.13 12.60
N ILE A 116 -13.15 0.07 12.99
CA ILE A 116 -12.52 1.35 12.64
C ILE A 116 -11.12 1.44 13.24
N GLY A 117 -10.98 1.09 14.53
CA GLY A 117 -9.69 1.08 15.23
C GLY A 117 -8.69 0.12 14.58
N PHE A 118 -9.10 -1.12 14.28
CA PHE A 118 -8.23 -2.09 13.61
C PHE A 118 -7.90 -1.69 12.16
N GLY A 119 -8.88 -1.21 11.39
CA GLY A 119 -8.72 -0.82 10.00
C GLY A 119 -7.71 0.31 9.83
N LEU A 120 -7.80 1.33 10.68
CA LEU A 120 -6.96 2.54 10.62
C LEU A 120 -5.59 2.38 11.31
N SER A 121 -5.44 1.38 12.18
CA SER A 121 -4.15 1.12 12.87
C SER A 121 -3.00 0.73 11.93
N ARG A 122 -3.31 0.32 10.69
CA ARG A 122 -2.32 -0.03 9.66
C ARG A 122 -1.71 1.21 8.99
N GLY A 123 -1.06 2.06 9.78
CA GLY A 123 -0.29 3.22 9.31
C GLY A 123 1.17 2.85 8.98
N GLY A 124 1.46 2.55 7.72
CA GLY A 124 2.77 2.06 7.28
C GLY A 124 3.82 3.14 7.05
N HIS A 125 4.42 3.76 8.08
CA HIS A 125 5.64 4.58 7.91
C HIS A 125 6.61 4.63 9.13
N ARG A 126 6.23 4.15 10.32
CA ARG A 126 7.04 4.28 11.55
C ARG A 126 8.07 3.17 11.83
N TRP A 127 8.13 2.11 11.02
CA TRP A 127 9.05 0.99 11.23
C TRP A 127 10.54 1.40 11.20
N ARG A 128 10.89 2.44 10.43
CA ARG A 128 12.27 2.95 10.33
C ARG A 128 12.75 3.57 11.64
N ALA A 129 11.88 4.29 12.35
CA ALA A 129 12.23 4.91 13.64
C ALA A 129 12.44 3.86 14.74
N ALA A 130 11.62 2.80 14.76
CA ALA A 130 11.75 1.71 15.73
C ALA A 130 13.03 0.89 15.53
N VAL A 131 13.41 0.62 14.28
CA VAL A 131 14.67 -0.08 13.95
C VAL A 131 15.90 0.77 14.32
N VAL A 132 15.87 2.08 14.07
CA VAL A 132 16.97 2.99 14.43
C VAL A 132 17.11 3.13 15.95
N ALA A 133 16.00 3.23 16.69
CA ALA A 133 16.01 3.25 18.16
C ALA A 133 16.55 1.94 18.77
N ALA A 134 16.13 0.79 18.22
CA ALA A 134 16.64 -0.51 18.66
C ALA A 134 18.14 -0.71 18.33
N GLY A 135 18.63 -0.14 17.22
CA GLY A 135 20.04 -0.13 16.85
C GLY A 135 20.90 0.82 17.70
N ALA A 136 20.32 1.90 18.24
CA ALA A 136 21.01 2.82 19.15
C ALA A 136 21.23 2.21 20.53
N ALA A 137 20.25 1.48 21.07
CA ALA A 137 20.34 0.83 22.38
C ALA A 137 21.47 -0.22 22.48
N ARG A 138 21.83 -0.88 21.37
CA ARG A 138 22.91 -1.89 21.35
C ARG A 138 24.32 -1.30 21.24
N ARG A 139 24.47 -0.04 20.81
CA ARG A 139 25.77 0.64 20.71
C ARG A 139 26.22 1.26 22.02
N GLY A 140 25.29 1.71 22.86
CA GLY A 140 25.60 2.21 24.21
C GLY A 140 26.16 1.14 25.16
N ALA A 141 25.76 -0.13 24.99
CA ALA A 141 26.23 -1.23 25.83
C ALA A 141 27.63 -1.77 25.49
N ARG A 142 28.26 -1.32 24.40
CA ARG A 142 29.61 -1.74 23.97
C ARG A 142 30.70 -0.68 24.20
N ALA A 143 30.35 0.52 24.66
CA ALA A 143 31.28 1.61 24.90
C ALA A 143 31.65 1.79 26.39
N GLY A 144 31.22 0.87 27.26
CA GLY A 144 31.42 0.93 28.72
C GLY A 144 32.10 -0.29 29.32
N GLY A 145 32.87 -1.05 28.54
CA GLY A 145 33.73 -2.15 29.01
C GLY A 145 35.09 -2.05 28.33
#